data_AF-A0A8H7BYW3-F1
#
_entry.id   AF-A0A8H7BYW3-F1
#
_cell.length_a   1.000
_cell.length_b   1.000
_cell.length_c   1.000
_cell.angle_alpha   90.00
_cell.angle_beta   90.00
_cell.angle_gamma   90.00
#
_symmetry.space_group_name_H-M   'P 1'
#
loop_
_entity.id
_entity.type
_entity.pdbx_description
1 polymer ?
#
loop_
_entity_poly.entity_id
_entity_poly.type
_entity_poly.pdbx_seq_one_letter_code
_entity_poly.pdbx_strand_id
1 'polypeptide(L)'
;MQQDQQLDIVEKSKSAFIDLLSQLNDGQFHEFDSFVRSALDEYHGQLHKGDSEDSDIEQLREEPDSFQPVSDAKMMRLGRIIKDLRTRVSISAEAPGEKTMIPQSKEYADYNEKNTVHVDGFLFSEEDVDELCDEGKLSRNYCLDCQSRNVAPLNFISHSASVLQLQFLYQVVLAEKLNGKVLVDIGSRLGAVLYSGYLFTKAKKLIGVEINEWFSRLQQDIVSKYKMNDRIKIVCNDIQQVPELISKEADVLIMNNVFQFFNDLPTQQQIWKFIRAETIKRPGLLLVTLPSLQEQLKEAGLSQKLMRGWVKEVKLDYEGGYFQDQLHEDELEEIKQVHLYKVA
;
A
#
# COMPACT_ATOMS: atom_id res chain seq x y z
N MET A 1 -17.74 0.00 -30.42
CA MET A 1 -18.46 -1.30 -30.50
C MET A 1 -17.54 -2.50 -30.73
N GLN A 2 -16.73 -2.59 -31.78
CA GLN A 2 -15.78 -3.74 -31.93
C GLN A 2 -14.55 -3.65 -31.00
N GLN A 3 -14.02 -2.45 -30.73
CA GLN A 3 -12.89 -2.26 -29.81
C GLN A 3 -13.25 -2.54 -28.33
N ASP A 4 -14.42 -2.11 -27.87
CA ASP A 4 -14.88 -2.34 -26.49
C ASP A 4 -15.11 -3.83 -26.19
N GLN A 5 -15.61 -4.59 -27.18
CA GLN A 5 -15.77 -6.04 -27.06
C GLN A 5 -14.43 -6.80 -27.04
N GLN A 6 -13.42 -6.29 -27.74
CA GLN A 6 -12.11 -6.92 -27.82
C GLN A 6 -11.31 -6.73 -26.51
N LEU A 7 -11.41 -5.55 -25.90
CA LEU A 7 -10.87 -5.26 -24.57
C LEU A 7 -11.50 -6.15 -23.49
N ASP A 8 -12.82 -6.36 -23.54
CA ASP A 8 -13.55 -7.24 -22.61
C ASP A 8 -13.10 -8.71 -22.69
N ILE A 9 -12.80 -9.23 -23.89
CA ILE A 9 -12.32 -10.60 -24.06
C ILE A 9 -10.91 -10.79 -23.48
N VAL A 10 -10.03 -9.80 -23.67
CA VAL A 10 -8.66 -9.86 -23.15
C VAL A 10 -8.68 -9.87 -21.62
N GLU A 11 -9.46 -9.00 -20.98
CA GLU A 11 -9.55 -8.95 -19.51
C GLU A 11 -10.19 -10.19 -18.90
N LYS A 12 -11.23 -10.76 -19.55
CA LYS A 12 -11.79 -12.06 -19.17
C LYS A 12 -10.76 -13.20 -19.27
N SER A 13 -9.96 -13.19 -20.34
CA SER A 13 -8.93 -14.21 -20.57
C SER A 13 -7.80 -14.10 -19.54
N LYS A 14 -7.33 -12.89 -19.25
CA LYS A 14 -6.36 -12.61 -18.18
C LYS A 14 -6.88 -13.11 -16.83
N SER A 15 -8.12 -12.78 -16.47
CA SER A 15 -8.73 -13.22 -15.21
C SER A 15 -8.79 -14.75 -15.10
N ALA A 16 -9.24 -15.44 -16.15
CA ALA A 16 -9.29 -16.90 -16.18
C ALA A 16 -7.90 -17.54 -16.08
N PHE A 17 -6.90 -16.97 -16.75
CA PHE A 17 -5.53 -17.49 -16.69
C PHE A 17 -4.94 -17.38 -15.27
N ILE A 18 -5.15 -16.27 -14.58
CA ILE A 18 -4.66 -16.11 -13.20
C ILE A 18 -5.42 -17.04 -12.22
N ASP A 19 -6.71 -17.30 -12.44
CA ASP A 19 -7.46 -18.28 -11.65
C ASP A 19 -6.87 -19.68 -11.77
N LEU A 20 -6.43 -20.08 -12.95
CA LEU A 20 -5.70 -21.32 -13.16
C LEU A 20 -4.38 -21.33 -12.37
N LEU A 21 -3.58 -20.25 -12.46
CA LEU A 21 -2.30 -20.17 -11.74
C LEU A 21 -2.47 -20.23 -10.21
N SER A 22 -3.54 -19.64 -9.67
CA SER A 22 -3.78 -19.60 -8.22
C SER A 22 -4.07 -20.96 -7.57
N GLN A 23 -4.51 -21.93 -8.37
CA GLN A 23 -4.85 -23.28 -7.92
C GLN A 23 -3.63 -24.18 -7.76
N LEU A 24 -2.48 -23.78 -8.31
CA LEU A 24 -1.26 -24.57 -8.36
C LEU A 24 -0.41 -24.39 -7.09
N ASN A 25 0.31 -25.45 -6.71
CA ASN A 25 1.44 -25.36 -5.79
C ASN A 25 2.77 -25.18 -6.58
N ASP A 26 3.88 -24.92 -5.89
CA ASP A 26 5.16 -24.58 -6.55
C ASP A 26 5.64 -25.64 -7.56
N GLY A 27 5.50 -26.92 -7.25
CA GLY A 27 5.87 -28.01 -8.17
C GLY A 27 4.97 -28.04 -9.40
N GLN A 28 3.66 -27.92 -9.20
CA GLN A 28 2.67 -27.88 -10.29
C GLN A 28 2.79 -26.62 -11.14
N PHE A 29 3.20 -25.51 -10.53
CA PHE A 29 3.42 -24.24 -11.23
C PHE A 29 4.55 -24.38 -12.25
N HIS A 30 5.67 -25.01 -11.90
CA HIS A 30 6.78 -25.22 -12.83
C HIS A 30 6.40 -26.12 -14.02
N GLU A 31 5.63 -27.18 -13.76
CA GLU A 31 5.11 -28.05 -14.82
C GLU A 31 4.12 -27.29 -15.74
N PHE A 32 3.23 -26.50 -15.14
CA PHE A 32 2.28 -25.68 -15.89
C PHE A 32 2.94 -24.54 -16.66
N ASP A 33 3.95 -23.87 -16.12
CA ASP A 33 4.72 -22.84 -16.83
C ASP A 33 5.42 -23.42 -18.06
N SER A 34 6.04 -24.59 -17.93
CA SER A 34 6.64 -25.30 -19.07
C SER A 34 5.59 -25.66 -20.12
N PHE A 35 4.40 -26.11 -19.69
CA PHE A 35 3.29 -26.40 -20.61
C PHE A 35 2.81 -25.14 -21.33
N VAL A 36 2.57 -24.04 -20.61
CA VAL A 36 2.09 -22.78 -21.19
C VAL A 36 3.09 -22.23 -22.20
N ARG A 37 4.40 -22.24 -21.89
CA ARG A 37 5.44 -21.84 -22.85
C ARG A 37 5.40 -22.68 -24.11
N SER A 38 5.35 -24.01 -23.98
CA SER A 38 5.25 -24.91 -25.12
C SER A 38 3.98 -24.68 -25.94
N ALA A 39 2.84 -24.41 -25.28
CA ALA A 39 1.57 -24.16 -25.95
C ALA A 39 1.57 -22.83 -26.70
N LEU A 40 2.19 -21.79 -26.14
CA LEU A 40 2.37 -20.50 -26.80
C LEU A 40 3.30 -20.61 -28.00
N ASP A 41 4.41 -21.34 -27.88
CA ASP A 41 5.34 -21.60 -28.99
C ASP A 41 4.64 -22.37 -30.13
N GLU A 42 3.83 -23.38 -29.80
CA GLU A 42 3.04 -24.10 -30.79
C GLU A 42 2.00 -23.20 -31.47
N TYR A 43 1.30 -22.36 -30.70
CA TYR A 43 0.30 -21.43 -31.21
C TYR A 43 0.93 -20.37 -32.13
N HIS A 44 2.07 -19.80 -31.74
CA HIS A 44 2.85 -18.87 -32.56
C HIS A 44 3.36 -19.58 -33.84
N GLY A 45 3.85 -20.80 -33.72
CA GLY A 45 4.26 -21.62 -34.87
C GLY A 45 3.10 -21.95 -35.82
N GLN A 46 1.86 -22.02 -35.34
CA GLN A 46 0.67 -22.20 -36.18
C GLN A 46 0.25 -20.89 -36.89
N LEU A 47 0.43 -19.74 -36.23
CA LEU A 47 0.16 -18.41 -36.82
C LEU A 47 1.19 -18.01 -37.88
N HIS A 48 2.46 -18.38 -37.68
CA HIS A 48 3.58 -18.01 -38.56
C HIS A 48 3.91 -19.04 -39.66
N LYS A 49 3.08 -20.07 -39.88
CA LYS A 49 3.21 -21.00 -41.02
C LYS A 49 2.91 -20.37 -42.40
N GLY A 50 2.66 -19.06 -42.45
CA GLY A 50 2.42 -18.29 -43.67
C GLY A 50 3.60 -17.48 -44.19
N ASP A 51 4.58 -17.12 -43.36
CA ASP A 51 5.72 -16.30 -43.79
C ASP A 51 7.00 -16.81 -43.11
N SER A 52 7.82 -17.49 -43.91
CA SER A 52 9.19 -17.79 -43.57
C SER A 52 10.02 -16.52 -43.75
N GLU A 53 10.46 -15.90 -42.67
CA GLU A 53 11.70 -15.14 -42.64
C GLU A 53 12.20 -15.01 -41.20
N ASP A 54 13.50 -15.24 -41.04
CA ASP A 54 14.26 -15.18 -39.79
C ASP A 54 13.93 -13.93 -38.97
N SER A 55 13.67 -14.12 -37.68
CA SER A 55 13.98 -13.09 -36.69
C SER A 55 14.74 -13.75 -35.55
N ASP A 56 16.05 -13.53 -35.55
CA ASP A 56 16.93 -13.71 -34.41
C ASP A 56 16.26 -13.11 -33.16
N ILE A 57 15.83 -13.98 -32.24
CA ILE A 57 15.48 -13.55 -30.89
C ILE A 57 16.80 -13.21 -30.21
N GLU A 58 17.20 -11.94 -30.34
CA GLU A 58 18.20 -11.34 -29.48
C GLU A 58 17.78 -11.62 -28.03
N GLN A 59 18.52 -12.50 -27.37
CA GLN A 59 18.50 -12.62 -25.92
C GLN A 59 18.91 -11.27 -25.36
N LEU A 60 17.91 -10.44 -25.05
CA LEU A 60 18.06 -9.23 -24.26
C LEU A 60 18.74 -9.64 -22.95
N ARG A 61 20.05 -9.39 -22.89
CA ARG A 61 20.81 -9.43 -21.66
C ARG A 61 20.17 -8.38 -20.74
N GLU A 62 19.56 -8.86 -19.67
CA GLU A 62 19.06 -8.00 -18.59
C GLU A 62 20.24 -7.20 -18.03
N GLU A 63 20.30 -5.92 -18.38
CA GLU A 63 21.15 -4.94 -17.72
C GLU A 63 20.71 -4.86 -16.24
N PRO A 64 21.60 -5.18 -15.27
CA PRO A 64 21.23 -5.43 -13.88
C PRO A 64 20.79 -4.18 -13.09
N ASP A 65 20.73 -3.00 -13.72
CA ASP A 65 20.40 -1.71 -13.08
C ASP A 65 19.14 -1.03 -13.67
N SER A 66 18.38 -1.72 -14.52
CA SER A 66 17.11 -1.17 -15.04
C SER A 66 15.95 -1.39 -14.06
N PHE A 67 15.23 -0.31 -13.75
CA PHE A 67 14.00 -0.35 -12.97
C PHE A 67 13.01 -1.36 -13.59
N GLN A 68 12.56 -2.33 -12.81
CA GLN A 68 11.51 -3.28 -13.23
C GLN A 68 10.19 -2.89 -12.57
N PRO A 69 9.21 -2.38 -13.34
CA PRO A 69 7.88 -2.10 -12.81
C PRO A 69 7.24 -3.38 -12.27
N VAL A 70 6.35 -3.22 -11.28
CA VAL A 70 5.52 -4.34 -10.83
C VAL A 70 4.70 -4.87 -12.00
N SER A 71 4.91 -6.13 -12.35
CA SER A 71 4.17 -6.80 -13.43
C SER A 71 2.65 -6.77 -13.22
N ASP A 72 1.88 -6.68 -14.30
CA ASP A 72 0.40 -6.74 -14.30
C ASP A 72 -0.15 -7.91 -13.47
N ALA A 73 0.49 -9.08 -13.53
CA ALA A 73 0.07 -10.25 -12.76
C ALA A 73 0.08 -10.01 -11.24
N LYS A 74 1.06 -9.25 -10.74
CA LYS A 74 1.14 -8.84 -9.32
C LYS A 74 0.09 -7.79 -8.99
N MET A 75 -0.13 -6.82 -9.88
CA MET A 75 -1.19 -5.82 -9.72
C MET A 75 -2.59 -6.46 -9.69
N MET A 76 -2.86 -7.42 -10.57
CA MET A 76 -4.11 -8.19 -10.57
C MET A 76 -4.30 -8.98 -9.28
N ARG A 77 -3.24 -9.60 -8.75
CA ARG A 77 -3.29 -10.28 -7.45
C ARG A 77 -3.61 -9.29 -6.32
N LEU A 78 -3.01 -8.11 -6.32
CA LEU A 78 -3.33 -7.06 -5.35
C LEU A 78 -4.79 -6.61 -5.49
N GLY A 79 -5.28 -6.39 -6.71
CA GLY A 79 -6.67 -6.02 -6.99
C GLY A 79 -7.69 -7.06 -6.47
N ARG A 80 -7.35 -8.35 -6.52
CA ARG A 80 -8.19 -9.41 -5.91
C ARG A 80 -8.23 -9.32 -4.38
N ILE A 81 -7.08 -9.04 -3.75
CA ILE A 81 -7.01 -8.81 -2.30
C ILE A 81 -7.87 -7.60 -1.91
N ILE A 82 -7.73 -6.49 -2.66
CA ILE A 82 -8.54 -5.27 -2.45
C ILE A 82 -10.03 -5.59 -2.59
N LYS A 83 -10.43 -6.29 -3.66
CA LYS A 83 -11.82 -6.68 -3.88
C LYS A 83 -12.37 -7.54 -2.73
N ASP A 84 -11.60 -8.51 -2.24
CA ASP A 84 -11.98 -9.32 -1.09
C ASP A 84 -12.15 -8.47 0.17
N LEU A 85 -11.22 -7.55 0.45
CA LEU A 85 -11.31 -6.63 1.58
C LEU A 85 -12.57 -5.77 1.50
N ARG A 86 -12.89 -5.20 0.32
CA ARG A 86 -14.12 -4.43 0.08
C ARG A 86 -15.40 -5.21 0.42
N THR A 87 -15.40 -6.54 0.33
CA THR A 87 -16.56 -7.36 0.75
C THR A 87 -16.70 -7.53 2.27
N ARG A 88 -15.65 -7.23 3.03
CA ARG A 88 -15.56 -7.47 4.47
C ARG A 88 -15.61 -6.20 5.31
N VAL A 89 -15.49 -5.03 4.68
CA VAL A 89 -15.42 -3.74 5.36
C VAL A 89 -16.42 -2.75 4.74
N SER A 90 -16.81 -1.72 5.49
CA SER A 90 -17.59 -0.59 4.95
C SER A 90 -16.73 0.26 4.00
N ILE A 91 -17.35 1.21 3.28
CA ILE A 91 -16.60 2.18 2.45
C ILE A 91 -15.59 2.97 3.29
N SER A 92 -15.93 3.29 4.56
CA SER A 92 -15.02 3.94 5.51
C SER A 92 -13.87 3.06 5.99
N ALA A 93 -13.92 1.75 5.68
CA ALA A 93 -12.98 0.72 6.10
C ALA A 93 -12.67 0.71 7.60
N GLU A 94 -13.69 1.01 8.41
CA GLU A 94 -13.60 1.02 9.86
C GLU A 94 -13.88 -0.37 10.44
N ALA A 95 -13.17 -0.73 11.50
CA ALA A 95 -13.50 -1.93 12.26
C ALA A 95 -14.82 -1.74 13.05
N PRO A 96 -15.57 -2.81 13.36
CA PRO A 96 -16.76 -2.71 14.20
C PRO A 96 -16.47 -2.04 15.55
N GLY A 97 -17.05 -0.86 15.77
CA GLY A 97 -16.85 -0.08 16.99
C GLY A 97 -15.50 0.64 17.08
N GLU A 98 -14.75 0.73 15.98
CA GLU A 98 -13.57 1.61 15.89
C GLU A 98 -13.99 3.05 16.18
N LYS A 99 -13.18 3.74 16.98
CA LYS A 99 -13.38 5.16 17.28
C LYS A 99 -12.26 5.92 16.62
N THR A 100 -12.61 6.65 15.57
CA THR A 100 -11.76 7.67 14.97
C THR A 100 -12.07 9.02 15.61
N MET A 101 -11.08 9.91 15.61
CA MET A 101 -11.25 11.29 16.04
C MET A 101 -10.65 12.22 14.99
N ILE A 102 -11.34 13.30 14.69
CA ILE A 102 -10.78 14.36 13.85
C ILE A 102 -9.77 15.14 14.72
N PRO A 103 -8.49 15.23 14.34
CA PRO A 103 -7.49 15.94 15.11
C PRO A 103 -7.87 17.41 15.29
N GLN A 104 -7.56 18.02 16.43
CA GLN A 104 -7.80 19.45 16.66
C GLN A 104 -6.68 20.34 16.11
N SER A 105 -5.93 19.85 15.12
CA SER A 105 -4.84 20.59 14.51
C SER A 105 -5.41 21.73 13.65
N LYS A 106 -4.56 22.71 13.30
CA LYS A 106 -4.99 23.84 12.46
C LYS A 106 -5.53 23.38 11.10
N GLU A 107 -5.02 22.27 10.58
CA GLU A 107 -5.38 21.71 9.28
C GLU A 107 -6.82 21.17 9.27
N TYR A 108 -7.23 20.54 10.36
CA TYR A 108 -8.56 19.93 10.52
C TYR A 108 -9.52 20.82 11.32
N ALA A 109 -9.19 22.11 11.54
CA ALA A 109 -9.96 22.99 12.41
C ALA A 109 -11.44 23.15 11.97
N ASP A 110 -11.69 23.09 10.65
CA ASP A 110 -13.02 23.22 10.07
C ASP A 110 -13.71 21.87 9.80
N TYR A 111 -13.07 20.76 10.17
CA TYR A 111 -13.55 19.41 9.93
C TYR A 111 -14.44 18.95 11.08
N ASN A 112 -15.54 18.28 10.75
CA ASN A 112 -16.48 17.69 11.68
C ASN A 112 -17.22 16.50 11.05
N GLU A 113 -17.95 15.74 11.86
CA GLU A 113 -18.68 14.54 11.43
C GLU A 113 -19.71 14.80 10.30
N LYS A 114 -20.18 16.05 10.13
CA LYS A 114 -21.16 16.38 9.08
C LYS A 114 -20.54 16.72 7.74
N ASN A 115 -19.29 17.19 7.74
CA ASN A 115 -18.60 17.63 6.52
C ASN A 115 -17.38 16.77 6.16
N THR A 116 -17.19 15.64 6.83
CA THR A 116 -16.05 14.75 6.63
C THR A 116 -16.54 13.36 6.27
N VAL A 117 -15.93 12.77 5.24
CA VAL A 117 -16.16 11.39 4.81
C VAL A 117 -14.82 10.67 4.83
N HIS A 118 -14.83 9.47 5.40
CA HIS A 118 -13.68 8.60 5.38
C HIS A 118 -13.78 7.64 4.20
N VAL A 119 -12.75 7.63 3.36
CA VAL A 119 -12.62 6.68 2.26
C VAL A 119 -11.19 6.15 2.29
N ASP A 120 -11.05 4.84 2.35
CA ASP A 120 -9.74 4.21 2.44
C ASP A 120 -9.03 4.19 1.07
N GLY A 121 -7.93 4.92 0.95
CA GLY A 121 -7.18 5.07 -0.31
C GLY A 121 -6.45 3.81 -0.78
N PHE A 122 -6.26 2.80 0.08
CA PHE A 122 -5.81 1.49 -0.38
C PHE A 122 -6.94 0.72 -1.07
N LEU A 123 -8.16 0.86 -0.53
CA LEU A 123 -9.31 0.16 -1.05
C LEU A 123 -9.94 0.86 -2.23
N PHE A 124 -9.96 2.19 -2.33
CA PHE A 124 -10.67 2.92 -3.38
C PHE A 124 -9.76 3.98 -4.00
N SER A 125 -9.60 3.94 -5.33
CA SER A 125 -8.97 5.02 -6.09
C SER A 125 -9.93 6.22 -6.23
N GLU A 126 -9.43 7.36 -6.72
CA GLU A 126 -10.28 8.50 -7.09
C GLU A 126 -11.34 8.11 -8.13
N GLU A 127 -10.99 7.24 -9.09
CA GLU A 127 -11.95 6.70 -10.07
C GLU A 127 -13.03 5.85 -9.39
N ASP A 128 -12.67 4.98 -8.44
CA ASP A 128 -13.65 4.21 -7.66
C ASP A 128 -14.58 5.15 -6.86
N VAL A 129 -14.05 6.25 -6.32
CA VAL A 129 -14.82 7.26 -5.58
C VAL A 129 -15.82 7.97 -6.50
N ASP A 130 -15.41 8.31 -7.72
CA ASP A 130 -16.29 8.90 -8.72
C ASP A 130 -17.40 7.95 -9.13
N GLU A 131 -17.08 6.67 -9.38
CA GLU A 131 -18.09 5.63 -9.67
C GLU A 131 -19.09 5.49 -8.51
N LEU A 132 -18.62 5.46 -7.26
CA LEU A 132 -19.50 5.41 -6.09
C LEU A 132 -20.40 6.64 -5.98
N CYS A 133 -19.94 7.82 -6.40
CA CYS A 133 -20.74 9.03 -6.44
C CYS A 133 -21.80 8.97 -7.55
N ASP A 134 -21.44 8.50 -8.74
CA ASP A 134 -22.34 8.34 -9.88
C ASP A 134 -23.44 7.30 -9.60
N GLU A 135 -23.11 6.24 -8.87
CA GLU A 135 -24.08 5.25 -8.38
C GLU A 135 -24.95 5.74 -7.21
N GLY A 136 -24.68 6.94 -6.67
CA GLY A 136 -25.39 7.51 -5.53
C GLY A 136 -25.09 6.82 -4.19
N LYS A 137 -24.01 6.03 -4.11
CA LYS A 137 -23.53 5.38 -2.88
C LYS A 137 -22.67 6.31 -2.02
N LEU A 138 -22.12 7.35 -2.63
CA LEU A 138 -21.31 8.38 -2.00
C LEU A 138 -21.74 9.76 -2.50
N SER A 139 -21.33 10.82 -1.81
CA SER A 139 -21.52 12.18 -2.31
C SER A 139 -20.24 12.98 -2.13
N ARG A 140 -19.90 13.82 -3.11
CA ARG A 140 -18.82 14.81 -3.00
C ARG A 140 -19.26 16.08 -2.26
N ASN A 141 -20.56 16.25 -1.97
CA ASN A 141 -21.09 17.45 -1.34
C ASN A 141 -22.07 17.12 -0.19
N TYR A 142 -22.15 18.00 0.80
CA TYR A 142 -23.16 17.94 1.85
C TYR A 142 -24.07 19.17 1.80
N CYS A 143 -25.29 18.99 2.30
CA CYS A 143 -26.33 20.00 2.27
C CYS A 143 -26.16 20.98 3.44
N LEU A 144 -26.12 22.28 3.17
CA LEU A 144 -26.04 23.32 4.20
C LEU A 144 -27.41 23.60 4.84
N ASP A 145 -28.48 23.46 4.06
CA ASP A 145 -29.88 23.58 4.52
C ASP A 145 -30.66 22.35 4.06
N CYS A 146 -31.14 21.48 4.97
CA CYS A 146 -31.69 20.17 4.60
C CYS A 146 -32.71 20.22 3.44
N GLN A 147 -32.52 19.33 2.44
CA GLN A 147 -33.31 19.25 1.19
C GLN A 147 -33.17 20.47 0.25
N SER A 148 -32.20 21.35 0.46
CA SER A 148 -31.90 22.44 -0.47
C SER A 148 -30.86 22.04 -1.52
N ARG A 149 -30.71 22.89 -2.54
CA ARG A 149 -29.57 22.88 -3.47
C ARG A 149 -28.37 23.68 -2.95
N ASN A 150 -28.46 24.22 -1.73
CA ASN A 150 -27.36 24.92 -1.08
C ASN A 150 -26.43 23.87 -0.48
N VAL A 151 -25.34 23.57 -1.20
CA VAL A 151 -24.40 22.50 -0.86
C VAL A 151 -22.98 23.03 -0.78
N ALA A 152 -22.14 22.35 -0.01
CA ALA A 152 -20.70 22.59 0.06
C ALA A 152 -19.92 21.26 -0.10
N PRO A 153 -18.65 21.30 -0.54
CA PRO A 153 -17.84 20.10 -0.67
C PRO A 153 -17.65 19.35 0.66
N LEU A 154 -17.62 18.03 0.58
CA LEU A 154 -17.19 17.16 1.68
C LEU A 154 -15.67 17.05 1.71
N ASN A 155 -15.11 16.96 2.92
CA ASN A 155 -13.70 16.65 3.12
C ASN A 155 -13.52 15.13 3.08
N PHE A 156 -12.61 14.64 2.24
CA PHE A 156 -12.29 13.22 2.15
C PHE A 156 -11.00 12.93 2.92
N ILE A 157 -11.03 11.92 3.80
CA ILE A 157 -9.87 11.50 4.58
C ILE A 157 -9.60 10.02 4.35
N SER A 158 -8.37 9.70 3.97
CA SER A 158 -7.82 8.34 3.97
C SER A 158 -6.92 8.10 5.18
N HIS A 159 -7.00 6.89 5.72
CA HIS A 159 -6.15 6.41 6.81
C HIS A 159 -5.14 5.35 6.36
N SER A 160 -5.11 5.04 5.06
CA SER A 160 -4.27 4.01 4.47
C SER A 160 -3.45 4.59 3.33
N ALA A 161 -2.26 4.04 3.14
CA ALA A 161 -1.43 4.37 1.98
C ALA A 161 -2.10 3.81 0.72
N SER A 162 -2.20 4.61 -0.33
CA SER A 162 -2.80 4.16 -1.57
C SER A 162 -1.93 3.16 -2.31
N VAL A 163 -2.51 2.52 -3.33
CA VAL A 163 -1.76 1.63 -4.23
C VAL A 163 -0.60 2.37 -4.90
N LEU A 164 -0.81 3.62 -5.33
CA LEU A 164 0.24 4.44 -5.95
C LEU A 164 1.39 4.74 -4.96
N GLN A 165 1.06 5.16 -3.74
CA GLN A 165 2.07 5.38 -2.69
C GLN A 165 2.86 4.11 -2.37
N LEU A 166 2.19 2.95 -2.33
CA LEU A 166 2.84 1.66 -2.08
C LEU A 166 3.73 1.23 -3.25
N GLN A 167 3.32 1.51 -4.50
CA GLN A 167 4.17 1.29 -5.68
C GLN A 167 5.42 2.17 -5.61
N PHE A 168 5.28 3.47 -5.37
CA PHE A 168 6.41 4.39 -5.20
C PHE A 168 7.34 3.93 -4.06
N LEU A 169 6.76 3.61 -2.90
CA LEU A 169 7.49 3.11 -1.74
C LEU A 169 8.34 1.88 -2.08
N TYR A 170 7.75 0.85 -2.69
CA TYR A 170 8.45 -0.42 -2.88
C TYR A 170 9.32 -0.46 -4.14
N GLN A 171 8.99 0.29 -5.19
CA GLN A 171 9.73 0.24 -6.45
C GLN A 171 10.80 1.33 -6.56
N VAL A 172 10.63 2.46 -5.86
CA VAL A 172 11.58 3.60 -5.92
C VAL A 172 12.30 3.77 -4.59
N VAL A 173 11.55 3.99 -3.51
CA VAL A 173 12.12 4.38 -2.21
C VAL A 173 12.95 3.25 -1.60
N LEU A 174 12.32 2.09 -1.40
CA LEU A 174 12.94 0.90 -0.83
C LEU A 174 13.60 0.07 -1.91
N ALA A 175 12.89 -0.28 -2.99
CA ALA A 175 13.42 -1.07 -4.11
C ALA A 175 14.25 -2.27 -3.61
N GLU A 176 15.42 -2.48 -4.22
CA GLU A 176 16.38 -3.52 -3.85
C GLU A 176 16.89 -3.44 -2.40
N LYS A 177 16.75 -2.28 -1.72
CA LYS A 177 17.19 -2.12 -0.32
C LYS A 177 16.43 -3.04 0.64
N LEU A 178 15.25 -3.51 0.26
CA LEU A 178 14.44 -4.42 1.08
C LEU A 178 14.75 -5.91 0.83
N ASN A 179 15.53 -6.25 -0.18
CA ASN A 179 15.78 -7.66 -0.52
C ASN A 179 16.51 -8.38 0.63
N GLY A 180 15.92 -9.49 1.09
CA GLY A 180 16.43 -10.24 2.23
C GLY A 180 16.31 -9.54 3.59
N LYS A 181 15.61 -8.40 3.69
CA LYS A 181 15.44 -7.60 4.91
C LYS A 181 14.12 -7.88 5.63
N VAL A 182 14.06 -7.47 6.89
CA VAL A 182 12.83 -7.52 7.71
C VAL A 182 12.18 -6.13 7.75
N LEU A 183 10.93 -6.07 7.30
CA LEU A 183 10.07 -4.89 7.41
C LEU A 183 9.11 -5.07 8.58
N VAL A 184 8.96 -4.03 9.40
CA VAL A 184 7.92 -3.93 10.42
C VAL A 184 7.00 -2.77 10.07
N ASP A 185 5.70 -3.03 10.03
CA ASP A 185 4.64 -2.05 9.77
C ASP A 185 3.83 -1.86 11.06
N ILE A 186 3.90 -0.68 11.66
CA ILE A 186 3.17 -0.35 12.89
C ILE A 186 1.81 0.20 12.50
N GLY A 187 0.73 -0.27 13.14
CA GLY A 187 -0.63 0.17 12.82
C GLY A 187 -1.06 -0.34 11.44
N SER A 188 -0.84 -1.63 11.19
CA SER A 188 -1.00 -2.23 9.86
C SER A 188 -2.45 -2.26 9.32
N ARG A 189 -3.48 -1.98 10.16
CA ARG A 189 -4.91 -1.86 9.79
C ARG A 189 -5.40 -2.94 8.80
N LEU A 190 -5.62 -2.59 7.54
CA LEU A 190 -6.10 -3.53 6.53
C LEU A 190 -5.02 -4.49 6.00
N GLY A 191 -3.75 -4.20 6.24
CA GLY A 191 -2.58 -4.94 5.77
C GLY A 191 -2.01 -4.46 4.43
N ALA A 192 -2.36 -3.26 3.98
CA ALA A 192 -1.98 -2.67 2.69
C ALA A 192 -0.47 -2.76 2.41
N VAL A 193 0.33 -2.29 3.37
CA VAL A 193 1.81 -2.34 3.34
C VAL A 193 2.30 -3.79 3.23
N LEU A 194 1.69 -4.72 3.98
CA LEU A 194 2.12 -6.12 4.01
C LEU A 194 1.85 -6.84 2.69
N TYR A 195 0.65 -6.69 2.13
CA TYR A 195 0.25 -7.38 0.90
C TYR A 195 1.04 -6.86 -0.31
N SER A 196 1.15 -5.54 -0.43
CA SER A 196 1.96 -4.89 -1.46
C SER A 196 3.44 -5.26 -1.30
N GLY A 197 3.97 -5.21 -0.09
CA GLY A 197 5.35 -5.62 0.19
C GLY A 197 5.63 -7.08 -0.18
N TYR A 198 4.67 -7.98 0.07
CA TYR A 198 4.80 -9.39 -0.31
C TYR A 198 4.83 -9.56 -1.83
N LEU A 199 3.93 -8.91 -2.56
CA LEU A 199 3.86 -9.04 -4.01
C LEU A 199 5.04 -8.35 -4.71
N PHE A 200 5.47 -7.19 -4.22
CA PHE A 200 6.36 -6.30 -4.95
C PHE A 200 7.83 -6.54 -4.63
N THR A 201 8.16 -7.17 -3.50
CA THR A 201 9.54 -7.28 -3.01
C THR A 201 9.96 -8.70 -2.66
N LYS A 202 11.28 -8.91 -2.58
CA LYS A 202 11.90 -10.11 -2.02
C LYS A 202 12.32 -9.89 -0.56
N ALA A 203 11.55 -9.11 0.20
CA ALA A 203 11.73 -8.98 1.64
C ALA A 203 11.77 -10.36 2.28
N LYS A 204 12.67 -10.57 3.25
CA LYS A 204 12.75 -11.84 3.98
C LYS A 204 11.52 -12.07 4.84
N LYS A 205 11.02 -11.00 5.46
CA LYS A 205 9.86 -11.05 6.37
C LYS A 205 9.17 -9.70 6.42
N LEU A 206 7.85 -9.72 6.47
CA LEU A 206 6.98 -8.55 6.59
C LEU A 206 6.15 -8.74 7.86
N ILE A 207 6.30 -7.87 8.84
CA ILE A 207 5.66 -8.02 10.15
C ILE A 207 4.67 -6.86 10.35
N GLY A 208 3.39 -7.17 10.37
CA GLY A 208 2.35 -6.20 10.74
C GLY A 208 2.10 -6.23 12.24
N VAL A 209 2.17 -5.08 12.89
CA VAL A 209 1.75 -4.89 14.28
C VAL A 209 0.45 -4.11 14.29
N GLU A 210 -0.58 -4.66 14.91
CA GLU A 210 -1.91 -4.06 14.97
C GLU A 210 -2.52 -4.32 16.34
N ILE A 211 -3.06 -3.27 16.97
CA ILE A 211 -3.65 -3.38 18.31
C ILE A 211 -5.11 -3.84 18.23
N ASN A 212 -5.80 -3.52 17.14
CA ASN A 212 -7.18 -3.90 16.92
C ASN A 212 -7.28 -5.37 16.49
N GLU A 213 -7.91 -6.17 17.34
CA GLU A 213 -8.03 -7.61 17.11
C GLU A 213 -8.85 -7.95 15.85
N TRP A 214 -9.84 -7.14 15.50
CA TRP A 214 -10.65 -7.36 14.30
C TRP A 214 -9.81 -7.19 13.04
N PHE A 215 -9.01 -6.12 12.94
CA PHE A 215 -8.07 -5.93 11.84
C PHE A 215 -7.02 -7.04 11.80
N SER A 216 -6.46 -7.41 12.95
CA SER A 216 -5.49 -8.51 13.03
C SER A 216 -6.07 -9.84 12.51
N ARG A 217 -7.30 -10.18 12.86
CA ARG A 217 -7.99 -11.38 12.35
C ARG A 217 -8.29 -11.27 10.86
N LEU A 218 -8.79 -10.13 10.39
CA LEU A 218 -9.01 -9.85 8.97
C LEU A 218 -7.72 -10.07 8.16
N GLN A 219 -6.60 -9.54 8.63
CA GLN A 219 -5.30 -9.73 7.99
C GLN A 219 -4.88 -11.20 7.99
N GLN A 220 -4.99 -11.91 9.12
CA GLN A 220 -4.65 -13.34 9.18
C GLN A 220 -5.46 -14.19 8.18
N ASP A 221 -6.75 -13.90 8.04
CA ASP A 221 -7.62 -14.57 7.07
C ASP A 221 -7.16 -14.32 5.63
N ILE A 222 -6.85 -13.06 5.27
CA ILE A 222 -6.37 -12.69 3.93
C ILE A 222 -5.00 -13.32 3.65
N VAL A 223 -4.04 -13.19 4.57
CA VAL A 223 -2.72 -13.82 4.44
C VAL A 223 -2.85 -15.32 4.22
N SER A 224 -3.76 -15.98 4.94
CA SER A 224 -4.00 -17.42 4.79
C SER A 224 -4.67 -17.76 3.46
N LYS A 225 -5.70 -17.02 3.06
CA LYS A 225 -6.41 -17.20 1.79
C LYS A 225 -5.46 -17.09 0.59
N TYR A 226 -4.54 -16.14 0.62
CA TYR A 226 -3.58 -15.88 -0.45
C TYR A 226 -2.23 -16.57 -0.25
N LYS A 227 -2.11 -17.45 0.75
CA LYS A 227 -0.89 -18.26 1.03
C LYS A 227 0.38 -17.41 1.21
N MET A 228 0.29 -16.30 1.94
CA MET A 228 1.42 -15.37 2.17
C MET A 228 2.11 -15.56 3.53
N ASN A 229 1.76 -16.63 4.25
CA ASN A 229 2.25 -16.94 5.61
C ASN A 229 3.75 -17.29 5.67
N ASP A 230 4.37 -17.60 4.54
CA ASP A 230 5.81 -17.87 4.41
C ASP A 230 6.67 -16.64 4.78
N ARG A 231 6.16 -15.43 4.51
CA ARG A 231 6.88 -14.17 4.78
C ARG A 231 6.11 -13.15 5.61
N ILE A 232 4.77 -13.16 5.57
CA ILE A 232 3.97 -12.24 6.37
C ILE A 232 3.72 -12.83 7.77
N LYS A 233 3.95 -12.03 8.81
CA LYS A 233 3.58 -12.32 10.20
C LYS A 233 2.70 -11.20 10.75
N ILE A 234 1.55 -11.55 11.31
CA ILE A 234 0.66 -10.61 11.99
C ILE A 234 0.88 -10.71 13.50
N VAL A 235 1.05 -9.57 14.17
CA VAL A 235 1.21 -9.45 15.62
C VAL A 235 0.08 -8.58 16.15
N CYS A 236 -0.91 -9.22 16.77
CA CYS A 236 -2.02 -8.54 17.44
C CYS A 236 -1.58 -8.04 18.82
N ASN A 237 -0.96 -6.86 18.89
CA ASN A 237 -0.44 -6.29 20.14
C ASN A 237 -0.21 -4.77 20.03
N ASP A 238 -0.08 -4.10 21.17
CA ASP A 238 0.49 -2.76 21.22
C ASP A 238 2.00 -2.85 20.94
N ILE A 239 2.50 -2.04 20.01
CA ILE A 239 3.93 -1.95 19.67
C ILE A 239 4.81 -1.68 20.90
N GLN A 240 4.28 -0.95 21.90
CA GLN A 240 4.98 -0.65 23.15
C GLN A 240 5.26 -1.91 24.00
N GLN A 241 4.52 -3.00 23.75
CA GLN A 241 4.66 -4.29 24.46
C GLN A 241 5.56 -5.28 23.71
N VAL A 242 6.02 -4.94 22.50
CA VAL A 242 6.90 -5.78 21.67
C VAL A 242 8.14 -5.01 21.17
N PRO A 243 8.91 -4.35 22.06
CA PRO A 243 10.05 -3.51 21.69
C PRO A 243 11.15 -4.25 20.93
N GLU A 244 11.26 -5.56 21.08
CA GLU A 244 12.22 -6.41 20.37
C GLU A 244 12.02 -6.40 18.84
N LEU A 245 10.79 -6.19 18.36
CA LEU A 245 10.53 -6.08 16.93
C LEU A 245 11.30 -4.89 16.33
N ILE A 246 11.32 -3.75 17.03
CA ILE A 246 12.07 -2.57 16.61
C ILE A 246 13.55 -2.75 16.92
N SER A 247 13.88 -3.05 18.17
CA SER A 247 15.25 -2.99 18.70
C SER A 247 16.14 -4.17 18.29
N LYS A 248 15.59 -5.24 17.70
CA LYS A 248 16.35 -6.44 17.30
C LYS A 248 16.02 -6.97 15.91
N GLU A 249 14.76 -6.95 15.49
CA GLU A 249 14.34 -7.59 14.24
C GLU A 249 14.31 -6.66 13.02
N ALA A 250 13.81 -5.43 13.16
CA ALA A 250 13.53 -4.55 12.03
C ALA A 250 14.79 -4.03 11.33
N ASP A 251 14.83 -4.13 10.00
CA ASP A 251 15.75 -3.39 9.12
C ASP A 251 15.08 -2.15 8.52
N VAL A 252 13.76 -2.23 8.31
CA VAL A 252 12.90 -1.13 7.87
C VAL A 252 11.68 -1.06 8.77
N LEU A 253 11.33 0.13 9.24
CA LEU A 253 10.14 0.41 10.04
C LEU A 253 9.23 1.37 9.28
N ILE A 254 7.96 1.02 9.11
CA ILE A 254 6.94 1.83 8.43
C ILE A 254 5.90 2.29 9.45
N MET A 255 5.54 3.57 9.37
CA MET A 255 4.45 4.20 10.13
C MET A 255 3.63 5.08 9.21
N ASN A 256 2.49 4.57 8.75
CA ASN A 256 1.53 5.30 7.91
C ASN A 256 0.32 5.78 8.73
N ASN A 257 0.24 7.08 8.98
CA ASN A 257 -0.87 7.79 9.64
C ASN A 257 -1.36 7.12 10.95
N VAL A 258 -0.42 6.64 11.75
CA VAL A 258 -0.69 5.60 12.76
C VAL A 258 -1.37 6.07 14.04
N PHE A 259 -1.28 7.37 14.40
CA PHE A 259 -1.67 7.80 15.76
C PHE A 259 -2.71 8.91 15.82
N GLN A 260 -2.64 9.91 14.95
CA GLN A 260 -3.38 11.18 15.17
C GLN A 260 -4.91 11.04 15.14
N PHE A 261 -5.44 10.08 14.38
CA PHE A 261 -6.88 9.81 14.28
C PHE A 261 -7.38 8.77 15.28
N PHE A 262 -6.48 8.10 16.00
CA PHE A 262 -6.81 6.90 16.80
C PHE A 262 -6.50 7.06 18.29
N ASN A 263 -5.65 8.02 18.66
CA ASN A 263 -5.15 8.17 20.02
C ASN A 263 -5.25 9.62 20.47
N ASP A 264 -5.48 9.83 21.76
CA ASP A 264 -5.39 11.15 22.35
C ASP A 264 -3.94 11.67 22.39
N LEU A 265 -3.79 13.00 22.52
CA LEU A 265 -2.48 13.66 22.46
C LEU A 265 -1.47 13.08 23.48
N PRO A 266 -1.83 12.84 24.76
CA PRO A 266 -0.93 12.21 25.72
C PRO A 266 -0.44 10.83 25.26
N THR A 267 -1.31 9.99 24.70
CA THR A 267 -0.96 8.65 24.22
C THR A 267 -0.04 8.74 23.01
N GLN A 268 -0.33 9.62 22.05
CA GLN A 268 0.56 9.88 20.90
C GLN A 268 1.98 10.25 21.36
N GLN A 269 2.09 11.14 22.36
CA GLN A 269 3.39 11.56 22.90
C GLN A 269 4.16 10.42 23.58
N GLN A 270 3.46 9.53 24.29
CA GLN A 270 4.08 8.35 24.90
C GLN A 270 4.61 7.39 23.84
N ILE A 271 3.81 7.10 22.82
CA ILE A 271 4.20 6.22 21.72
C ILE A 271 5.41 6.81 20.99
N TRP A 272 5.42 8.10 20.65
CA TRP A 272 6.58 8.72 19.99
C TRP A 272 7.87 8.67 20.82
N LYS A 273 7.77 8.86 22.14
CA LYS A 273 8.91 8.70 23.05
C LYS A 273 9.44 7.26 23.03
N PHE A 274 8.53 6.28 23.04
CA PHE A 274 8.87 4.87 22.93
C PHE A 274 9.53 4.54 21.58
N ILE A 275 8.92 4.92 20.46
CA ILE A 275 9.45 4.67 19.11
C ILE A 275 10.85 5.26 18.99
N ARG A 276 11.07 6.49 19.43
CA ARG A 276 12.41 7.09 19.45
C ARG A 276 13.38 6.32 20.33
N ALA A 277 12.97 5.92 21.53
CA ALA A 277 13.82 5.19 22.47
C ALA A 277 14.25 3.81 21.94
N GLU A 278 13.39 3.12 21.18
CA GLU A 278 13.72 1.82 20.60
C GLU A 278 14.47 1.93 19.26
N THR A 279 14.08 2.86 18.39
CA THR A 279 14.75 3.04 17.10
C THR A 279 16.18 3.55 17.25
N ILE A 280 16.48 4.44 18.21
CA ILE A 280 17.85 4.96 18.41
C ILE A 280 18.87 3.86 18.81
N LYS A 281 18.39 2.69 19.27
CA LYS A 281 19.24 1.52 19.54
C LYS A 281 19.69 0.81 18.26
N ARG A 282 19.17 1.21 17.10
CA ARG A 282 19.39 0.60 15.78
C ARG A 282 19.96 1.61 14.77
N PRO A 283 21.23 2.04 14.91
CA PRO A 283 21.88 2.87 13.90
C PRO A 283 21.79 2.23 12.51
N GLY A 284 21.38 3.01 11.52
CA GLY A 284 21.19 2.53 10.15
C GLY A 284 19.84 1.88 9.84
N LEU A 285 18.94 1.70 10.82
CA LEU A 285 17.54 1.37 10.56
C LEU A 285 16.93 2.41 9.61
N LEU A 286 16.20 1.94 8.61
CA LEU A 286 15.41 2.80 7.75
C LEU A 286 14.03 3.00 8.37
N LEU A 287 13.60 4.25 8.44
CA LEU A 287 12.29 4.66 8.95
C LEU A 287 11.52 5.30 7.81
N VAL A 288 10.36 4.77 7.48
CA VAL A 288 9.45 5.34 6.49
C VAL A 288 8.22 5.88 7.20
N THR A 289 7.85 7.12 6.88
CA THR A 289 6.65 7.73 7.45
C THR A 289 5.79 8.38 6.37
N LEU A 290 4.48 8.28 6.54
CA LEU A 290 3.47 8.93 5.72
C LEU A 290 2.41 9.53 6.68
N PRO A 291 2.28 10.86 6.82
CA PRO A 291 3.06 11.95 6.22
C PRO A 291 4.45 12.08 6.88
N SER A 292 5.13 13.22 6.72
CA SER A 292 6.49 13.42 7.25
C SER A 292 6.56 13.22 8.77
N LEU A 293 7.69 12.70 9.27
CA LEU A 293 7.91 12.58 10.72
C LEU A 293 7.84 13.94 11.42
N GLN A 294 8.24 14.99 10.71
CA GLN A 294 8.17 16.36 11.20
C GLN A 294 6.73 16.80 11.49
N GLU A 295 5.78 16.50 10.60
CA GLU A 295 4.37 16.80 10.78
C GLU A 295 3.77 15.95 11.88
N GLN A 296 4.02 14.64 11.88
CA GLN A 296 3.48 13.75 12.91
C GLN A 296 3.95 14.11 14.32
N LEU A 297 5.21 14.54 14.50
CA LEU A 297 5.70 15.05 15.78
C LEU A 297 5.04 16.37 16.17
N LYS A 298 4.84 17.28 15.20
CA LYS A 298 4.19 18.58 15.42
C LYS A 298 2.73 18.40 15.85
N GLU A 299 1.99 17.51 15.20
CA GLU A 299 0.61 17.15 15.54
C GLU A 299 0.52 16.54 16.94
N ALA A 300 1.50 15.71 17.32
CA ALA A 300 1.63 15.18 18.67
C ALA A 300 2.06 16.25 19.72
N GLY A 301 2.22 17.52 19.34
CA GLY A 301 2.66 18.60 20.21
C GLY A 301 4.12 18.47 20.67
N LEU A 302 4.92 17.70 19.93
CA LEU A 302 6.33 17.45 20.24
C LEU A 302 7.25 18.38 19.44
N SER A 303 8.42 18.70 20.02
CA SER A 303 9.41 19.53 19.35
C SER A 303 10.10 18.78 18.22
N GLN A 304 10.14 19.37 17.03
CA GLN A 304 10.92 18.87 15.89
C GLN A 304 12.42 18.72 16.19
N LYS A 305 12.91 19.42 17.23
CA LYS A 305 14.29 19.24 17.74
C LYS A 305 14.58 17.79 18.18
N LEU A 306 13.56 16.98 18.48
CA LEU A 306 13.71 15.56 18.81
C LEU A 306 14.35 14.74 17.68
N MET A 307 14.21 15.18 16.42
CA MET A 307 14.82 14.51 15.27
C MET A 307 16.35 14.70 15.26
N ARG A 308 16.86 15.77 15.88
CA ARG A 308 18.31 16.05 15.93
C ARG A 308 19.04 14.94 16.70
N GLY A 309 19.99 14.30 16.02
CA GLY A 309 20.74 13.18 16.59
C GLY A 309 19.93 11.89 16.75
N TRP A 310 18.70 11.84 16.21
CA TRP A 310 17.89 10.63 16.16
C TRP A 310 17.83 10.08 14.73
N VAL A 311 17.41 10.91 13.78
CA VAL A 311 17.24 10.51 12.38
C VAL A 311 17.81 11.56 11.43
N LYS A 312 18.21 11.11 10.25
CA LYS A 312 18.56 11.95 9.11
C LYS A 312 17.62 11.62 7.96
N GLU A 313 16.93 12.63 7.44
CA GLU A 313 16.07 12.48 6.26
C GLU A 313 16.92 12.17 5.03
N VAL A 314 16.45 11.22 4.23
CA VAL A 314 17.02 10.85 2.94
C VAL A 314 16.20 11.56 1.88
N LYS A 315 16.84 12.42 1.08
CA LYS A 315 16.17 13.09 -0.03
C LYS A 315 15.78 12.04 -1.06
N LEU A 316 14.48 11.93 -1.31
CA LEU A 316 13.91 11.07 -2.34
C LEU A 316 13.81 11.82 -3.66
N ASP A 317 13.88 11.06 -4.74
CA ASP A 317 13.60 11.54 -6.08
C ASP A 317 12.13 11.22 -6.39
N TYR A 318 11.29 12.25 -6.40
CA TYR A 318 9.86 12.13 -6.70
C TYR A 318 9.56 12.39 -8.17
N GLU A 319 10.51 12.98 -8.89
CA GLU A 319 10.33 13.40 -10.27
C GLU A 319 11.10 12.49 -11.23
N GLY A 320 12.09 11.71 -10.79
CA GLY A 320 12.85 10.80 -11.65
C GLY A 320 12.29 9.38 -11.76
N GLY A 321 12.53 8.74 -12.90
CA GLY A 321 12.25 7.31 -13.13
C GLY A 321 10.93 7.04 -13.85
N TYR A 322 10.38 5.81 -13.69
CA TYR A 322 9.18 5.33 -14.40
C TYR A 322 7.93 6.21 -14.18
N PHE A 323 7.87 6.93 -13.06
CA PHE A 323 6.74 7.78 -12.68
C PHE A 323 6.77 9.19 -13.29
N GLN A 324 7.86 9.57 -13.97
CA GLN A 324 8.11 10.94 -14.43
C GLN A 324 7.16 11.42 -15.53
N ASP A 325 6.72 10.52 -16.42
CA ASP A 325 5.90 10.87 -17.60
C ASP A 325 4.43 10.43 -17.48
N GLN A 326 4.05 9.79 -16.36
CA GLN A 326 2.73 9.15 -16.20
C GLN A 326 1.87 9.74 -15.08
N LEU A 327 2.45 10.51 -14.16
CA LEU A 327 1.70 11.06 -13.03
C LEU A 327 1.17 12.47 -13.30
N HIS A 328 -0.08 12.69 -12.93
CA HIS A 328 -0.68 14.01 -12.82
C HIS A 328 -0.21 14.73 -11.55
N GLU A 329 -0.48 16.04 -11.45
CA GLU A 329 -0.02 16.87 -10.32
C GLU A 329 -0.53 16.35 -8.96
N ASP A 330 -1.79 15.92 -8.89
CA ASP A 330 -2.40 15.39 -7.67
C ASP A 330 -1.75 14.06 -7.21
N GLU A 331 -1.42 13.18 -8.16
CA GLU A 331 -0.71 11.93 -7.91
C GLU A 331 0.73 12.18 -7.43
N LEU A 332 1.38 13.22 -7.96
CA LEU A 332 2.71 13.64 -7.50
C LEU A 332 2.66 14.17 -6.06
N GLU A 333 1.66 14.97 -5.72
CA GLU A 333 1.45 15.44 -4.34
C GLU A 333 1.15 14.28 -3.37
N GLU A 334 0.46 13.25 -3.85
CA GLU A 334 0.19 12.05 -3.07
C GLU A 334 1.47 11.27 -2.73
N ILE A 335 2.36 11.02 -3.71
CA ILE A 335 3.61 10.30 -3.46
C ILE A 335 4.63 11.13 -2.66
N LYS A 336 4.55 12.47 -2.71
CA LYS A 336 5.37 13.38 -1.88
C LYS A 336 5.11 13.21 -0.38
N GLN A 337 4.01 12.59 0.01
CA GLN A 337 3.75 12.22 1.41
C GLN A 337 4.61 11.06 1.91
N VAL A 338 5.37 10.38 1.04
CA VAL A 338 6.26 9.27 1.42
C VAL A 338 7.63 9.80 1.82
N HIS A 339 7.97 9.72 3.10
CA HIS A 339 9.28 10.18 3.60
C HIS A 339 10.14 9.01 4.08
N LEU A 340 11.44 9.10 3.79
CA LEU A 340 12.45 8.13 4.24
C LEU A 340 13.47 8.82 5.15
N TYR A 341 13.77 8.16 6.27
CA TYR A 341 14.80 8.57 7.20
C TYR A 341 15.73 7.39 7.50
N LYS A 342 16.97 7.72 7.86
CA LYS A 342 17.93 6.77 8.40
C LYS A 342 18.23 7.14 9.85
N VAL A 343 18.11 6.17 10.75
CA VAL A 343 18.49 6.36 12.15
C VAL A 343 20.00 6.59 12.24
N ALA A 344 20.39 7.62 13.02
CA ALA A 344 21.75 8.12 13.16
C ALA A 344 22.69 7.14 13.87
#